data_AF-A0A7C3CLK6-F1
#
_entry.id   AF-A0A7C3CLK6-F1
#
_cell.length_a   1.000
_cell.length_b   1.000
_cell.length_c   1.000
_cell.angle_alpha   90.00
_cell.angle_beta   90.00
_cell.angle_gamma   90.00
#
_symmetry.space_group_name_H-M   'P 1'
#
loop_
_entity.id
_entity.type
_entity.pdbx_description
1 polymer ?
#
loop_
_entity_poly.entity_id
_entity_poly.type
_entity_poly.pdbx_seq_one_letter_code
_entity_poly.pdbx_strand_id
1 'polypeptide(L)'
;MQYFKGRSHAMNGIPYKGYEIRPTPMQLADTGEWNMELYISKDSGNEITERKFSAGNTFTTKEEAIQHCINFGKQIIDGKSENCTVADL
;
A
#
# COMPACT_ATOMS: atom_id res chain seq x y z
N MET A 1 15.65 -10.19 18.03
CA MET A 1 15.06 -10.82 16.83
C MET A 1 14.37 -9.72 16.03
N GLN A 2 15.04 -9.17 15.03
CA GLN A 2 14.49 -8.14 14.16
C GLN A 2 14.56 -8.70 12.75
N TYR A 3 13.40 -9.12 12.23
CA TYR A 3 13.27 -9.74 10.93
C TYR A 3 13.65 -8.72 9.85
N PHE A 4 14.92 -8.69 9.46
CA PHE A 4 15.36 -8.10 8.19
C PHE A 4 14.83 -8.99 7.06
N LYS A 5 13.56 -8.80 6.69
CA LYS A 5 12.94 -9.50 5.57
C LYS A 5 13.54 -8.94 4.29
N GLY A 6 14.27 -9.82 3.58
CA GLY A 6 14.98 -9.51 2.35
C GLY A 6 14.13 -8.70 1.37
N ARG A 7 14.66 -7.55 0.93
CA ARG A 7 14.07 -6.73 -0.12
C ARG A 7 14.39 -7.36 -1.47
N SER A 8 13.65 -8.39 -1.85
CA SER A 8 13.54 -8.81 -3.25
C SER A 8 12.68 -7.77 -4.00
N HIS A 9 13.31 -6.71 -4.53
CA HIS A 9 12.91 -5.86 -5.68
C HIS A 9 11.43 -5.46 -5.94
N ALA A 10 10.49 -5.67 -5.03
CA ALA A 10 9.09 -5.28 -5.22
C ALA A 10 8.92 -3.79 -4.84
N MET A 11 9.30 -2.93 -5.78
CA MET A 11 9.09 -1.47 -5.83
C MET A 11 9.24 -0.71 -4.52
N ASN A 12 10.34 0.05 -4.45
CA ASN A 12 10.61 1.06 -3.42
C ASN A 12 9.32 1.79 -3.03
N GLY A 13 9.01 1.78 -1.73
CA GLY A 13 7.89 2.55 -1.20
C GLY A 13 7.95 3.99 -1.69
N ILE A 14 6.80 4.53 -2.06
CA ILE A 14 6.68 5.85 -2.65
C ILE A 14 6.43 6.84 -1.52
N PRO A 15 7.39 7.74 -1.21
CA PRO A 15 7.19 8.75 -0.20
C PRO A 15 6.13 9.75 -0.66
N TYR A 16 5.18 10.08 0.22
CA TYR A 16 4.10 11.02 -0.04
C TYR A 16 3.64 11.70 1.26
N LYS A 17 3.80 13.02 1.35
CA LYS A 17 3.39 13.84 2.52
C LYS A 17 3.89 13.33 3.88
N GLY A 18 5.09 12.76 3.95
CA GLY A 18 5.67 12.20 5.18
C GLY A 18 5.25 10.75 5.48
N TYR A 19 4.46 10.14 4.61
CA TYR A 19 4.13 8.72 4.63
C TYR A 19 4.91 7.99 3.53
N GLU A 20 5.03 6.67 3.66
CA GLU A 20 5.55 5.79 2.62
C GLU A 20 4.43 4.86 2.14
N ILE A 21 4.11 4.92 0.85
CA ILE A 21 3.10 4.09 0.20
C ILE A 21 3.79 2.91 -0.48
N ARG A 22 3.53 1.69 0.00
CA ARG A 22 4.09 0.47 -0.57
C ARG A 22 2.98 -0.34 -1.27
N PRO A 23 2.89 -0.29 -2.60
CA PRO A 23 1.96 -1.13 -3.34
C PRO A 23 2.43 -2.59 -3.31
N THR A 24 1.56 -3.49 -2.85
CA THR A 24 1.82 -4.93 -2.77
C THR A 24 0.67 -5.71 -3.42
N PRO A 25 0.36 -5.48 -4.71
CA PRO A 25 -0.72 -6.19 -5.37
C PRO A 25 -0.41 -7.68 -5.43
N MET A 26 -1.40 -8.50 -5.09
CA MET A 26 -1.30 -9.95 -5.07
C MET A 26 -2.21 -10.53 -6.15
N GLN A 27 -1.67 -11.48 -6.92
CA GLN A 27 -2.46 -12.19 -7.92
C GLN A 27 -3.29 -13.27 -7.24
N LEU A 28 -4.60 -13.26 -7.50
CA LEU A 28 -5.55 -14.27 -7.06
C LEU A 28 -5.36 -15.52 -7.91
N ALA A 29 -5.14 -16.66 -7.26
CA ALA A 29 -4.92 -17.93 -7.95
C ALA A 29 -6.17 -18.43 -8.69
N ASP A 30 -7.36 -18.11 -8.16
CA ASP A 30 -8.64 -18.55 -8.70
C ASP A 30 -9.04 -17.84 -10.01
N THR A 31 -8.79 -16.53 -10.10
CA THR A 31 -9.22 -15.72 -11.25
C THR A 31 -8.07 -15.22 -12.12
N GLY A 32 -6.84 -15.27 -11.62
CA GLY A 32 -5.67 -14.67 -12.27
C GLY A 32 -5.65 -13.14 -12.19
N GLU A 33 -6.62 -12.52 -11.53
CA GLU A 33 -6.68 -11.07 -11.33
C GLU A 33 -5.76 -10.62 -10.20
N TRP A 34 -5.42 -9.34 -10.18
CA TRP A 34 -4.58 -8.70 -9.20
C TRP A 34 -5.43 -7.90 -8.23
N ASN A 35 -5.33 -8.21 -6.94
CA ASN A 35 -5.97 -7.43 -5.91
C ASN A 35 -5.22 -6.11 -5.67
N MET A 36 -5.95 -5.14 -5.14
CA MET A 36 -5.35 -3.90 -4.65
C MET A 36 -5.03 -4.04 -3.17
N GLU A 37 -3.78 -4.38 -2.87
CA GLU A 37 -3.24 -4.33 -1.52
C GLU A 37 -2.07 -3.36 -1.46
N LEU A 38 -2.07 -2.50 -0.44
CA LEU A 38 -0.97 -1.58 -0.17
C LEU A 38 -0.75 -1.45 1.34
N TYR A 39 0.46 -1.04 1.69
CA TYR A 39 0.82 -0.65 3.05
C TYR A 39 1.15 0.83 3.06
N ILE A 40 0.59 1.57 4.00
CA ILE A 40 0.99 2.94 4.27
C ILE A 40 1.70 2.94 5.61
N SER A 41 2.94 3.39 5.63
CA SER A 41 3.73 3.53 6.85
C SER A 41 4.12 4.98 7.10
N LYS A 42 4.29 5.33 8.36
CA LYS A 42 4.80 6.63 8.79
C LYS A 42 5.91 6.41 9.79
N ASP A 43 7.05 7.05 9.54
CA ASP A 43 8.17 7.07 10.49
C ASP A 43 8.05 8.34 11.35
N SER A 44 7.90 8.14 12.66
CA SER A 44 7.85 9.23 13.64
C SER A 44 9.19 9.37 14.39
N GLY A 45 10.28 8.80 13.87
CA GLY A 45 11.62 8.76 14.47
C GLY A 45 11.78 7.83 15.69
N ASN A 46 10.71 7.58 16.45
CA ASN A 46 10.71 6.68 17.60
C ASN A 46 10.03 5.33 17.31
N GLU A 47 9.06 5.34 16.39
CA GLU A 47 8.36 4.14 15.92
C GLU A 47 7.95 4.29 14.45
N ILE A 48 7.84 3.15 13.77
CA ILE A 48 7.28 3.06 12.41
C ILE A 48 5.90 2.45 12.54
N THR A 49 4.87 3.26 12.34
CA THR A 49 3.49 2.78 12.30
C THR A 49 3.16 2.38 10.87
N GLU A 50 2.73 1.15 10.64
CA GLU A 50 2.25 0.70 9.32
C GLU A 50 0.81 0.19 9.38
N ARG A 51 0.06 0.44 8.31
CA ARG A 51 -1.30 -0.08 8.14
C ARG A 51 -1.51 -0.60 6.74
N LYS A 52 -2.09 -1.80 6.68
CA LYS A 52 -2.54 -2.42 5.44
C LYS A 52 -3.87 -1.81 5.02
N PHE A 53 -3.96 -1.46 3.75
CA PHE A 53 -5.20 -1.08 3.09
C PHE A 53 -5.42 -2.01 1.91
N SER A 54 -6.67 -2.42 1.72
CA SER A 54 -7.08 -3.28 0.62
C SER A 54 -8.40 -2.80 0.06
N ALA A 55 -8.54 -2.82 -1.26
CA ALA A 55 -9.82 -2.59 -1.93
C ALA A 55 -10.35 -3.91 -2.50
N GLY A 56 -11.68 -4.05 -2.54
CA GLY A 56 -12.34 -5.20 -3.17
C GLY A 56 -12.23 -5.21 -4.70
N ASN A 57 -11.61 -4.19 -5.30
CA ASN A 57 -11.36 -4.11 -6.72
C ASN A 57 -10.19 -5.01 -7.12
N THR A 58 -10.42 -5.81 -8.16
CA THR A 58 -9.45 -6.66 -8.82
C THR A 58 -9.15 -6.12 -10.21
N PHE A 59 -7.93 -6.36 -10.71
CA PHE A 59 -7.44 -5.84 -12.00
C PHE A 59 -6.85 -6.96 -12.83
N THR A 60 -6.96 -6.85 -14.15
CA THR A 60 -6.42 -7.89 -15.04
C THR A 60 -4.89 -7.84 -15.13
N THR A 61 -4.29 -6.67 -14.86
CA THR A 61 -2.84 -6.47 -14.97
C THR A 61 -2.22 -5.97 -13.68
N LYS A 62 -0.97 -6.38 -13.45
CA LYS A 62 -0.17 -5.93 -12.30
C LYS A 62 0.06 -4.42 -12.34
N GLU A 63 0.37 -3.86 -13.50
CA GLU A 63 0.68 -2.43 -13.67
C GLU A 63 -0.52 -1.55 -13.32
N GLU A 64 -1.72 -1.95 -13.75
CA GLU A 64 -2.96 -1.26 -13.40
C GLU A 64 -3.21 -1.35 -11.89
N ALA A 65 -3.09 -2.54 -11.30
CA ALA A 65 -3.20 -2.71 -9.84
C ALA A 65 -2.21 -1.82 -9.07
N ILE A 66 -0.97 -1.70 -9.55
CA ILE A 66 0.06 -0.81 -8.97
C ILE A 66 -0.38 0.65 -9.04
N GLN A 67 -0.76 1.15 -10.21
CA GLN A 67 -1.14 2.55 -10.38
C GLN A 67 -2.33 2.90 -9.50
N HIS A 68 -3.31 1.99 -9.44
CA HIS A 68 -4.47 2.15 -8.59
C HIS A 68 -4.11 2.09 -7.09
N CYS A 69 -3.21 1.19 -6.66
CA CYS A 69 -2.70 1.16 -5.28
C CYS A 69 -2.09 2.51 -4.88
N ILE A 70 -1.24 3.08 -5.75
CA ILE A 70 -0.57 4.35 -5.49
C ILE A 70 -1.59 5.49 -5.40
N ASN A 71 -2.53 5.55 -6.33
CA ASN A 71 -3.57 6.58 -6.35
C ASN A 71 -4.48 6.46 -5.12
N PHE A 72 -4.86 5.24 -4.75
CA PHE A 72 -5.67 4.97 -3.58
C PHE A 72 -4.93 5.34 -2.28
N GLY A 73 -3.66 4.98 -2.14
CA GLY A 73 -2.84 5.38 -1.01
C GLY A 73 -2.73 6.90 -0.86
N LYS A 74 -2.56 7.63 -1.97
CA LYS A 74 -2.57 9.10 -1.96
C LYS A 74 -3.92 9.65 -1.52
N GLN A 75 -5.04 9.08 -1.97
CA GLN A 75 -6.39 9.50 -1.56
C GLN A 75 -6.65 9.28 -0.07
N ILE A 76 -6.18 8.16 0.49
CA ILE A 76 -6.27 7.89 1.93
C ILE A 76 -5.48 8.95 2.71
N ILE A 77 -4.24 9.23 2.29
CA ILE A 77 -3.39 10.25 2.92
C ILE A 77 -3.97 11.65 2.78
N ASP A 78 -4.64 11.94 1.67
CA ASP A 78 -5.33 13.22 1.45
C ASP A 78 -6.65 13.34 2.23
N GLY A 79 -7.09 12.28 2.92
CA GLY A 79 -8.36 12.25 3.65
C GLY A 79 -9.58 12.20 2.73
N LYS A 80 -9.41 11.83 1.45
CA LYS A 80 -10.49 11.71 0.46
C LYS A 80 -11.24 10.39 0.52
N SER A 81 -10.76 9.45 1.33
CA SER A 81 -11.41 8.15 1.52
C SER A 81 -12.36 8.22 2.71
N GLU A 82 -13.66 8.06 2.48
CA GLU A 82 -14.69 8.14 3.54
C GLU A 82 -14.53 7.06 4.62
N ASN A 83 -13.92 5.92 4.28
CA ASN A 83 -13.79 4.76 5.18
C ASN A 83 -12.34 4.43 5.58
N CYS A 84 -11.35 5.16 5.07
CA CYS A 84 -9.93 4.85 5.28
C CYS A 84 -9.17 6.11 5.68
N THR A 85 -8.53 6.09 6.85
CA THR A 85 -7.72 7.21 7.35
C THR A 85 -6.38 6.73 7.89
N VAL A 86 -5.38 7.59 7.71
CA VAL A 86 -4.02 7.46 8.25
C VAL A 86 -3.75 8.48 9.36
N ALA A 87 -4.78 9.18 9.84
CA ALA A 87 -4.65 10.18 10.91
C ALA A 87 -4.16 9.59 12.24
N ASP A 88 -4.35 8.28 12.41
CA ASP A 88 -3.93 7.50 13.58
C ASP A 88 -2.53 6.88 13.43
N LEU A 89 -1.84 7.13 12.30
CA LEU A 89 -0.45 6.68 12.06
C LEU A 89 0.61 7.66 12.59
#